data_AF-A0A962FMQ8-F1
#
_entry.id   AF-A0A962FMQ8-F1
#
_cell.length_a   1.000
_cell.length_b   1.000
_cell.length_c   1.000
_cell.angle_alpha   90.00
_cell.angle_beta   90.00
_cell.angle_gamma   90.00
#
_symmetry.space_group_name_H-M   'P 1'
#
loop_
_entity.id
_entity.type
_entity.pdbx_description
1 polymer ?
#
loop_
_entity_poly.entity_id
_entity_poly.type
_entity_poly.pdbx_seq_one_letter_code
_entity_poly.pdbx_strand_id
1 'polypeptide(L)'
;MAGGRLLGREHDRARYAADLAQALGGLKGPLMKVAQLLSTIPEALPAEYAMELTKLQSQAPPMGPAFVRRRMAAELGPDWAARFSTFEQQAAASASLGQVHRARDHSGRLLACKLQYP
;
A
#
# COMPACT_ATOMS: atom_id res chain seq x y z
N MET A 1 15.35 42.59 -9.57
CA MET A 1 15.62 41.15 -9.74
C MET A 1 14.92 40.36 -8.65
N ALA A 2 13.64 40.02 -8.84
CA ALA A 2 12.77 39.43 -7.81
C ALA A 2 12.48 37.94 -8.06
N GLY A 3 13.50 37.16 -8.48
CA GLY A 3 13.35 35.74 -8.84
C GLY A 3 13.78 34.73 -7.76
N GLY A 4 14.45 35.17 -6.68
CA GLY A 4 15.09 34.25 -5.73
C GLY A 4 14.21 33.69 -4.61
N ARG A 5 13.02 34.27 -4.35
CA ARG A 5 12.16 33.86 -3.21
C ARG A 5 11.10 32.80 -3.54
N LEU A 6 10.86 32.54 -4.83
CA LEU A 6 9.89 31.52 -5.27
C LEU A 6 10.53 30.12 -5.31
N LEU A 7 11.73 29.99 -5.88
CA LEU A 7 12.42 28.69 -5.97
C LEU A 7 12.78 28.08 -4.60
N GLY A 8 13.14 28.90 -3.61
CA GLY A 8 13.49 28.40 -2.27
C GLY A 8 12.30 27.80 -1.51
N ARG A 9 11.11 28.39 -1.66
CA ARG A 9 9.87 27.90 -1.02
C ARG A 9 9.29 26.65 -1.67
N GLU A 10 9.52 26.45 -2.97
CA GLU A 10 9.14 25.22 -3.66
C GLU A 10 10.05 24.05 -3.27
N HIS A 11 11.36 24.28 -3.21
CA HIS A 11 12.32 23.27 -2.75
C HIS A 11 12.06 22.82 -1.31
N ASP A 12 11.76 23.77 -0.41
CA ASP A 12 11.40 23.45 0.96
C ASP A 12 10.11 22.62 1.02
N ARG A 13 9.08 22.98 0.25
CA ARG A 13 7.80 22.23 0.22
C ARG A 13 7.95 20.81 -0.27
N ALA A 14 8.72 20.59 -1.34
CA ALA A 14 8.99 19.25 -1.85
C ALA A 14 9.73 18.38 -0.82
N ARG A 15 10.73 18.95 -0.12
CA ARG A 15 11.44 18.25 0.95
C ARG A 15 10.52 17.90 2.12
N TYR A 16 9.72 18.87 2.59
CA TYR A 16 8.75 18.62 3.66
C TYR A 16 7.67 17.60 3.27
N ALA A 17 7.26 17.56 2.00
CA ALA A 17 6.34 16.55 1.49
C ALA A 17 6.96 15.14 1.53
N ALA A 18 8.23 15.01 1.14
CA ALA A 18 8.96 13.75 1.24
C ALA A 18 9.13 13.28 2.70
N ASP A 19 9.51 14.20 3.61
CA ASP A 19 9.66 13.90 5.03
C ASP A 19 8.33 13.45 5.66
N LEU A 20 7.24 14.15 5.33
CA LEU A 20 5.90 13.79 5.79
C LEU A 20 5.47 12.42 5.24
N ALA A 21 5.75 12.14 3.98
CA ALA A 21 5.45 10.85 3.39
C ALA A 21 6.27 9.73 4.05
N GLN A 22 7.55 9.95 4.34
CA GLN A 22 8.36 8.98 5.07
C GLN A 22 7.81 8.71 6.48
N ALA A 23 7.41 9.75 7.20
CA ALA A 23 6.79 9.61 8.52
C ALA A 23 5.45 8.84 8.46
N LEU A 24 4.59 9.16 7.49
CA LEU A 24 3.30 8.49 7.29
C LEU A 24 3.44 7.07 6.74
N GLY A 25 4.48 6.79 5.95
CA GLY A 25 4.86 5.45 5.50
C GLY A 25 5.23 4.51 6.64
N GLY A 26 5.81 5.05 7.71
CA GLY A 26 6.06 4.33 8.97
C GLY A 26 4.78 4.06 9.77
N LEU A 27 3.76 4.90 9.63
CA LEU A 27 2.48 4.82 10.34
C LEU A 27 1.50 3.90 9.58
N LYS A 28 1.58 2.60 9.88
CA LYS A 28 0.65 1.60 9.33
C LYS A 28 -0.78 1.81 9.83
N GLY A 29 -1.77 1.42 9.03
CA GLY A 29 -3.18 1.34 9.47
C GLY A 29 -4.05 2.59 9.18
N PRO A 30 -4.93 3.03 10.10
CA PRO A 30 -5.91 4.10 9.84
C PRO A 30 -5.32 5.44 9.38
N LEU A 31 -4.13 5.81 9.87
CA LEU A 31 -3.46 7.07 9.50
C LEU A 31 -2.99 7.07 8.05
N MET A 32 -2.45 5.95 7.57
CA MET A 32 -2.16 5.75 6.15
C MET A 32 -3.43 5.98 5.32
N LYS A 33 -4.54 5.33 5.67
CA LYS A 33 -5.83 5.51 4.97
C LYS A 33 -6.31 6.96 4.90
N VAL A 34 -6.16 7.74 5.98
CA VAL A 34 -6.51 9.17 5.97
C VAL A 34 -5.63 9.93 4.99
N ALA A 35 -4.32 9.67 4.99
CA ALA A 35 -3.41 10.29 4.04
C ALA A 35 -3.73 9.91 2.58
N GLN A 36 -4.11 8.66 2.33
CA GLN A 36 -4.57 8.18 1.02
C GLN A 36 -5.88 8.83 0.57
N LEU A 37 -6.81 9.07 1.50
CA LEU A 37 -8.10 9.69 1.20
C LEU A 37 -7.97 11.20 0.99
N LEU A 38 -7.06 11.87 1.71
CA LEU A 38 -6.74 13.27 1.49
C LEU A 38 -6.03 13.49 0.14
N SER A 39 -5.22 12.53 -0.33
CA SER A 39 -4.54 12.65 -1.62
C SER A 39 -5.46 12.49 -2.84
N THR A 40 -6.70 12.01 -2.66
CA THR A 40 -7.68 11.89 -3.76
C THR A 40 -8.64 13.07 -3.87
N ILE A 41 -8.63 14.00 -2.90
CA ILE A 41 -9.48 15.19 -2.91
C ILE A 41 -8.69 16.33 -3.57
N PRO A 42 -9.11 16.83 -4.75
CA PRO A 42 -8.46 17.97 -5.40
C PRO A 42 -8.44 19.18 -4.47
N GLU A 43 -7.33 19.91 -4.42
CA GLU A 43 -7.10 21.09 -3.55
C GLU A 43 -7.08 20.83 -2.03
N ALA A 44 -7.27 19.59 -1.56
CA ALA A 44 -7.15 19.29 -0.12
C ALA A 44 -5.69 19.27 0.36
N LEU A 45 -4.76 19.03 -0.56
CA LEU A 45 -3.32 19.02 -0.30
C LEU A 45 -2.60 19.74 -1.45
N PRO A 46 -1.50 20.47 -1.16
CA PRO A 46 -0.63 20.94 -2.22
C PRO A 46 -0.11 19.77 -3.07
N ALA A 47 0.07 19.98 -4.36
CA ALA A 47 0.34 18.93 -5.35
C ALA A 47 1.55 18.05 -4.99
N GLU A 48 2.58 18.63 -4.37
CA GLU A 48 3.79 17.94 -3.94
C GLU A 48 3.47 16.88 -2.86
N TYR A 49 2.57 17.18 -1.93
CA TYR A 49 2.13 16.25 -0.89
C TYR A 49 1.23 15.14 -1.46
N ALA A 50 0.30 15.49 -2.35
CA ALA A 50 -0.57 14.51 -2.99
C ALA A 50 0.24 13.47 -3.79
N MET A 51 1.29 13.91 -4.49
CA MET A 51 2.21 13.04 -5.21
C MET A 51 2.95 12.07 -4.28
N GLU A 52 3.56 12.55 -3.20
CA GLU A 52 4.30 11.67 -2.27
C GLU A 52 3.39 10.70 -1.50
N LEU A 53 2.20 11.14 -1.08
CA LEU A 53 1.22 10.28 -0.42
C LEU A 53 0.63 9.21 -1.35
N THR A 54 0.51 9.51 -2.65
CA THR A 54 0.12 8.52 -3.66
C THR A 54 1.20 7.44 -3.81
N LYS A 55 2.48 7.77 -3.64
CA LYS A 55 3.55 6.74 -3.64
C LYS A 55 3.42 5.80 -2.44
N LEU A 56 3.03 6.31 -1.27
CA LEU A 56 2.77 5.47 -0.10
C LEU A 56 1.62 4.47 -0.32
N GLN A 57 0.65 4.78 -1.20
CA GLN A 57 -0.39 3.82 -1.58
C GLN A 57 0.15 2.57 -2.28
N SER A 58 1.26 2.71 -3.01
CA SER A 58 1.78 1.67 -3.89
C SER A 58 2.98 0.90 -3.31
N GLN A 59 3.64 1.41 -2.25
CA GLN A 59 4.96 0.93 -1.83
C GLN A 59 5.02 0.20 -0.48
N ALA A 60 3.89 -0.22 0.10
CA ALA A 60 3.94 -1.05 1.30
C ALA A 60 4.70 -2.37 1.00
N PRO A 61 5.75 -2.72 1.78
CA PRO A 61 6.52 -3.93 1.54
C PRO A 61 5.64 -5.17 1.73
N PRO A 62 5.79 -6.21 0.89
CA PRO A 62 4.98 -7.42 1.00
C PRO A 62 5.29 -8.14 2.32
N MET A 63 4.25 -8.68 2.95
CA MET A 63 4.37 -9.64 4.03
C MET A 63 5.13 -10.86 3.53
N GLY A 64 6.09 -11.32 4.35
CA GLY A 64 6.78 -12.57 4.09
C GLY A 64 5.85 -13.79 4.16
N PRO A 65 6.24 -14.94 3.57
CA PRO A 65 5.39 -16.13 3.46
C PRO A 65 4.83 -16.66 4.79
N ALA A 66 5.54 -16.47 5.90
CA ALA A 66 5.06 -16.88 7.22
C ALA A 66 3.82 -16.10 7.68
N PHE A 67 3.80 -14.78 7.44
CA PHE A 67 2.65 -13.94 7.75
C PHE A 67 1.46 -14.23 6.83
N VAL A 68 1.72 -14.49 5.54
CA VAL A 68 0.69 -14.93 4.59
C VAL A 68 0.01 -16.20 5.08
N ARG A 69 0.78 -17.24 5.41
CA ARG A 69 0.24 -18.50 5.96
C ARG A 69 -0.58 -18.28 7.23
N ARG A 70 -0.07 -17.47 8.17
CA ARG A 70 -0.78 -17.16 9.42
C ARG A 70 -2.10 -16.43 9.16
N ARG A 71 -2.11 -15.44 8.25
CA ARG A 71 -3.31 -14.68 7.92
C ARG A 71 -4.36 -15.56 7.24
N MET A 72 -3.94 -16.39 6.29
CA MET A 72 -4.83 -17.34 5.62
C MET A 72 -5.41 -18.37 6.59
N ALA A 73 -4.59 -18.91 7.50
CA ALA A 73 -5.04 -19.85 8.51
C ALA A 73 -6.06 -19.23 9.48
N ALA A 74 -5.88 -17.96 9.84
CA ALA A 74 -6.82 -17.24 10.69
C ALA A 74 -8.19 -17.00 10.00
N GLU A 75 -8.20 -16.75 8.69
CA GLU A 75 -9.42 -16.40 7.94
C GLU A 75 -10.16 -17.64 7.38
N LEU A 76 -9.43 -18.65 6.91
CA LEU A 76 -9.98 -19.80 6.18
C LEU A 76 -9.78 -21.14 6.89
N GLY A 77 -9.13 -21.13 8.05
CA GLY A 77 -8.80 -22.32 8.85
C GLY A 77 -7.43 -22.92 8.53
N PRO A 78 -6.96 -23.88 9.36
CA PRO A 78 -5.61 -24.44 9.26
C PRO A 78 -5.32 -25.13 7.92
N ASP A 79 -6.34 -25.70 7.27
CA ASP A 79 -6.24 -26.39 5.97
C ASP A 79 -6.66 -25.51 4.78
N TRP A 80 -6.45 -24.19 4.89
CA TRP A 80 -6.84 -23.24 3.83
C TRP A 80 -6.21 -23.57 2.47
N ALA A 81 -5.00 -24.15 2.45
CA ALA A 81 -4.27 -24.43 1.23
C ALA A 81 -5.00 -25.46 0.35
N ALA A 82 -5.68 -26.44 0.96
CA ALA A 82 -6.48 -27.44 0.23
C ALA A 82 -7.68 -26.85 -0.52
N ARG A 83 -8.08 -25.60 -0.21
CA ARG A 83 -9.16 -24.90 -0.92
C ARG A 83 -8.74 -24.41 -2.31
N PHE A 84 -7.44 -24.42 -2.62
CA PHE A 84 -6.87 -23.97 -3.89
C PHE A 84 -6.15 -25.12 -4.59
N SER A 85 -6.18 -25.14 -5.93
CA SER A 85 -5.31 -26.03 -6.69
C SER A 85 -3.87 -25.51 -6.71
N THR A 86 -3.71 -24.18 -6.75
CA THR A 86 -2.41 -23.51 -6.57
C THR A 86 -2.60 -22.17 -5.87
N PHE A 87 -1.63 -21.77 -5.05
CA PHE A 87 -1.58 -20.46 -4.40
C PHE A 87 -0.14 -19.95 -4.35
N GLU A 88 0.14 -18.83 -5.01
CA GLU A 88 1.47 -18.21 -5.01
C GLU A 88 1.73 -17.52 -3.67
N GLN A 89 2.77 -17.95 -2.94
CA GLN A 89 3.13 -17.36 -1.64
C GLN A 89 3.78 -15.98 -1.77
N GLN A 90 4.29 -15.64 -2.95
CA GLN A 90 4.80 -14.30 -3.25
C GLN A 90 3.64 -13.40 -3.69
N ALA A 91 3.64 -12.16 -3.20
CA ALA A 91 2.64 -11.19 -3.60
C ALA A 91 2.82 -10.82 -5.08
N ALA A 92 1.72 -10.80 -5.81
CA ALA A 92 1.66 -10.33 -7.19
C ALA A 92 1.58 -8.80 -7.28
N ALA A 93 0.98 -8.16 -6.26
CA ALA A 93 0.85 -6.71 -6.17
C ALA A 93 0.63 -6.25 -4.71
N SER A 94 1.03 -5.02 -4.40
CA SER A 94 0.62 -4.33 -3.18
C SER A 94 -0.79 -3.75 -3.32
N ALA A 95 -1.53 -3.67 -2.21
CA ALA A 95 -2.86 -3.07 -2.13
C ALA A 95 -2.92 -2.10 -0.93
N SER A 96 -3.85 -1.13 -0.96
CA SER A 96 -3.95 -0.05 0.06
C SER A 96 -3.75 -0.51 1.52
N LEU A 97 -4.41 -1.60 1.95
CA LEU A 97 -4.23 -2.21 3.29
C LEU A 97 -3.80 -3.67 3.23
N GLY A 98 -3.09 -4.08 2.18
CA GLY A 98 -2.76 -5.48 2.03
C GLY A 98 -1.92 -5.80 0.82
N GLN A 99 -2.03 -7.04 0.37
CA GLN A 99 -1.35 -7.53 -0.81
C GLN A 99 -2.22 -8.54 -1.55
N VAL A 100 -2.02 -8.67 -2.85
CA VAL A 100 -2.76 -9.58 -3.71
C VAL A 100 -1.88 -10.76 -4.10
N HIS A 101 -2.42 -11.97 -3.98
CA HIS A 101 -1.80 -13.22 -4.40
C HIS A 101 -2.55 -13.81 -5.58
N ARG A 102 -1.81 -14.43 -6.50
CA ARG A 102 -2.40 -15.27 -7.55
C ARG A 102 -2.72 -16.64 -6.98
N ALA A 103 -3.89 -17.14 -7.33
CA ALA A 103 -4.30 -18.50 -7.01
C ALA A 103 -5.13 -19.10 -8.15
N ARG A 104 -5.36 -20.40 -8.07
CA ARG A 104 -6.27 -21.12 -8.95
C ARG A 104 -7.16 -22.01 -8.11
N ASP A 105 -8.45 -22.08 -8.45
CA ASP A 105 -9.36 -23.06 -7.83
C ASP A 105 -9.26 -24.43 -8.52
N HIS A 106 -9.95 -25.43 -7.96
CA HIS A 106 -9.96 -26.80 -8.49
C HIS A 106 -10.70 -26.93 -9.83
N SER A 107 -11.50 -25.94 -10.22
CA SER A 107 -12.10 -25.87 -11.56
C SER A 107 -11.15 -25.29 -12.62
N GLY A 108 -9.96 -24.84 -12.20
CA GLY A 108 -8.95 -24.25 -13.08
C GLY A 108 -9.05 -22.73 -13.23
N ARG A 109 -10.04 -22.08 -12.60
CA ARG A 109 -10.24 -20.63 -12.70
C ARG A 109 -9.19 -19.87 -11.91
N LEU A 110 -8.66 -18.81 -12.53
CA LEU A 110 -7.70 -17.89 -11.91
C LEU A 110 -8.38 -16.98 -10.89
N LEU A 111 -7.73 -16.80 -9.75
CA LEU A 111 -8.22 -16.00 -8.62
C LEU A 111 -7.19 -14.95 -8.21
N ALA A 112 -7.70 -13.79 -7.77
CA ALA A 112 -6.93 -12.75 -7.10
C ALA A 112 -7.31 -12.73 -5.61
N CYS A 113 -6.41 -13.21 -4.74
CA CYS A 113 -6.64 -13.29 -3.31
C CYS A 113 -6.04 -12.07 -2.61
N LYS A 114 -6.88 -11.12 -2.19
CA LYS A 114 -6.44 -9.94 -1.44
C LYS A 114 -6.37 -10.23 0.06
N LEU A 115 -5.18 -10.19 0.62
CA LEU A 115 -4.91 -10.40 2.04
C LEU A 115 -4.66 -9.06 2.71
N GLN A 116 -5.38 -8.77 3.79
CA GLN A 116 -5.14 -7.58 4.61
C GLN A 116 -3.86 -7.76 5.43
N TYR A 117 -3.06 -6.69 5.54
CA TYR A 117 -1.98 -6.62 6.54
C TYR A 117 -2.53 -6.83 7.96
N PRO A 118 -1.72 -7.29 8.93
CA PRO A 118 -2.13 -7.42 10.32
C PRO A 118 -2.64 -6.10 10.91
#